data_AF-A0A1I0N0R8-F1
#
_entry.id   AF-A0A1I0N0R8-F1
#
_cell.length_a   1.000
_cell.length_b   1.000
_cell.length_c   1.000
_cell.angle_alpha   90.00
_cell.angle_beta   90.00
_cell.angle_gamma   90.00
#
_symmetry.space_group_name_H-M   'P 1'
#
loop_
_entity.id
_entity.type
_entity.pdbx_description
1 polymer ?
#
loop_
_entity_poly.entity_id
_entity_poly.type
_entity_poly.pdbx_seq_one_letter_code
_entity_poly.pdbx_strand_id
1 'polypeptide(L)'
;MPEYRNQHYVPQFYLTRFSDDGDRINLYNVQAQQEFNEPISRVCSRSYFYSDDTDVEIAIGQIEGSLAEGLTEIINAEAVSEFQVQDDLKPNWLQVMQFLTFQEARTALSKEELERDSDLFFEEFVRAGVEAGELEPEYLDKVRDGEITFEWDQSPQIHSMLYQLHCAPLLADLYGTIFVNDTSSAFVTSDHPVVRHNPYYADEGFSQLAGWQARGLQIYCPLSPDLYLLLHDPECYDVNSRPEGSLTINDEDVIQELNRLQLVQCENNVFYGESGRQAEMQQLHDELEPFVDRDRSSRGAFESQSGIGVYTHIGIPEFQPDLPFVTENPGVEFTPERVEGSRKEQEKFWEEQFGDLL
;
A
#
# COMPACT_ATOMS: atom_id res chain seq x y z
N MET A 1 23.00 -15.16 -13.69
CA MET A 1 22.13 -15.44 -12.51
C MET A 1 21.03 -16.37 -13.00
N PRO A 2 20.43 -17.21 -12.15
CA PRO A 2 19.21 -17.91 -12.54
C PRO A 2 18.18 -16.88 -13.02
N GLU A 3 17.45 -17.21 -14.08
CA GLU A 3 16.31 -16.41 -14.54
C GLU A 3 15.33 -16.23 -13.37
N TYR A 4 14.69 -15.06 -13.24
CA TYR A 4 13.65 -14.79 -12.24
C TYR A 4 14.04 -14.92 -10.75
N ARG A 5 15.34 -15.01 -10.44
CA ARG A 5 15.82 -15.03 -9.05
C ARG A 5 15.54 -13.72 -8.31
N ASN A 6 15.71 -12.58 -8.98
CA ASN A 6 15.59 -11.27 -8.33
C ASN A 6 14.16 -10.75 -8.49
N GLN A 7 13.38 -10.81 -7.42
CA GLN A 7 11.95 -10.54 -7.45
C GLN A 7 11.68 -9.25 -6.69
N HIS A 8 10.98 -8.32 -7.34
CA HIS A 8 10.72 -7.00 -6.80
C HIS A 8 9.42 -6.99 -5.98
N TYR A 9 9.38 -6.21 -4.90
CA TYR A 9 8.16 -5.88 -4.17
C TYR A 9 7.65 -4.48 -4.50
N VAL A 10 8.51 -3.56 -4.95
CA VAL A 10 8.07 -2.37 -5.70
C VAL A 10 8.56 -2.49 -7.14
N PRO A 11 7.68 -2.44 -8.15
CA PRO A 11 8.04 -2.78 -9.52
C PRO A 11 8.99 -1.76 -10.14
N GLN A 12 9.90 -2.24 -10.98
CA GLN A 12 10.89 -1.39 -11.62
C GLN A 12 10.24 -0.32 -12.51
N PHE A 13 9.16 -0.64 -13.23
CA PHE A 13 8.49 0.33 -14.10
C PHE A 13 7.99 1.57 -13.34
N TYR A 14 7.61 1.40 -12.08
CA TYR A 14 7.18 2.48 -11.21
C TYR A 14 8.37 3.28 -10.69
N LEU A 15 9.41 2.60 -10.17
CA LEU A 15 10.62 3.26 -9.67
C LEU A 15 11.36 4.05 -10.76
N THR A 16 11.38 3.56 -12.00
CA THR A 16 11.95 4.27 -13.15
C THR A 16 11.33 5.65 -13.36
N ARG A 17 10.09 5.90 -12.92
CA ARG A 17 9.47 7.24 -13.01
C ARG A 17 10.10 8.26 -12.07
N PHE A 18 10.81 7.81 -11.05
CA PHE A 18 11.51 8.64 -10.06
C PHE A 18 13.03 8.65 -10.29
N SER A 19 13.47 8.23 -11.48
CA SER A 19 14.89 8.18 -11.86
C SER A 19 15.17 9.17 -12.99
N ASP A 20 16.25 9.95 -12.83
CA ASP A 20 16.68 10.92 -13.84
C ASP A 20 17.25 10.26 -15.10
N ASP A 21 17.90 9.10 -14.96
CA ASP A 21 18.57 8.39 -16.07
C ASP A 21 17.85 7.10 -16.49
N GLY A 22 16.83 6.68 -15.76
CA GLY A 22 16.04 5.47 -15.96
C GLY A 22 16.74 4.16 -15.58
N ASP A 23 17.96 4.20 -15.05
CA ASP A 23 18.76 3.02 -14.67
C ASP A 23 19.07 3.00 -13.16
N ARG A 24 19.33 4.18 -12.60
CA ARG A 24 19.77 4.37 -11.21
C ARG A 24 18.85 5.33 -10.50
N ILE A 25 18.67 5.13 -9.21
CA ILE A 25 17.81 5.96 -8.39
C ILE A 25 18.55 6.39 -7.13
N ASN A 26 18.35 7.64 -6.72
CA ASN A 26 18.82 8.10 -5.42
C ASN A 26 17.83 7.65 -4.37
N LEU A 27 18.36 7.24 -3.21
CA LEU A 27 17.55 6.83 -2.08
C LEU A 27 18.16 7.36 -0.78
N TYR A 28 17.31 7.74 0.15
CA TYR A 28 17.68 7.95 1.53
C TYR A 28 17.24 6.75 2.34
N ASN A 29 18.19 6.08 3.00
CA ASN A 29 17.90 4.95 3.86
C ASN A 29 17.75 5.44 5.31
N VAL A 30 16.58 5.25 5.90
CA VAL A 30 16.25 5.78 7.23
C VAL A 30 17.08 5.13 8.34
N GLN A 31 17.41 3.84 8.22
CA GLN A 31 18.21 3.13 9.21
C GLN A 31 19.68 3.57 9.18
N ALA A 32 20.24 3.73 7.99
CA ALA A 32 21.61 4.19 7.77
C ALA A 32 21.76 5.71 7.90
N GLN A 33 20.65 6.46 7.85
CA GLN A 33 20.64 7.92 7.87
C GLN A 33 21.56 8.53 6.80
N GLN A 34 21.51 7.95 5.60
CA GLN A 34 22.43 8.28 4.53
C GLN A 34 21.79 8.11 3.15
N GLU A 35 22.20 8.98 2.21
CA GLU A 35 21.88 8.85 0.80
C GLU A 35 22.78 7.84 0.08
N PHE A 36 22.16 7.05 -0.78
CA PHE A 36 22.80 6.12 -1.69
C PHE A 36 22.28 6.36 -3.11
N ASN A 37 23.04 5.89 -4.08
CA ASN A 37 22.62 5.85 -5.48
C ASN A 37 22.82 4.42 -5.97
N GLU A 38 21.72 3.74 -6.32
CA GLU A 38 21.73 2.32 -6.63
C GLU A 38 21.03 2.03 -7.96
N PRO A 39 21.43 0.97 -8.69
CA PRO A 39 20.65 0.50 -9.83
C PRO A 39 19.22 0.15 -9.39
N ILE A 40 18.22 0.55 -10.17
CA ILE A 40 16.79 0.25 -9.91
C ILE A 40 16.58 -1.26 -9.76
N SER A 41 17.30 -2.05 -10.57
CA SER A 41 17.29 -3.53 -10.50
C SER A 41 17.78 -4.14 -9.17
N ARG A 42 18.27 -3.33 -8.22
CA ARG A 42 18.81 -3.79 -6.92
C ARG A 42 18.08 -3.21 -5.71
N VAL A 43 17.16 -2.27 -5.92
CA VAL A 43 16.34 -1.72 -4.84
C VAL A 43 14.98 -2.41 -4.86
N CYS A 44 14.27 -2.35 -3.75
CA CYS A 44 12.95 -2.97 -3.57
C CYS A 44 12.84 -4.42 -4.09
N SER A 45 13.91 -5.22 -3.96
CA SER A 45 13.97 -6.59 -4.46
C SER A 45 14.76 -7.50 -3.52
N ARG A 46 14.42 -8.80 -3.52
CA ARG A 46 15.15 -9.85 -2.81
C ARG A 46 15.24 -11.10 -3.70
N SER A 47 16.20 -11.98 -3.40
CA SER A 47 16.26 -13.28 -4.07
C SER A 47 15.06 -14.13 -3.63
N TYR A 48 14.29 -14.65 -4.59
CA TYR A 48 13.15 -15.55 -4.35
C TYR A 48 12.17 -14.97 -3.32
N PHE A 49 11.82 -13.69 -3.48
CA PHE A 49 10.95 -12.97 -2.55
C PHE A 49 9.55 -13.60 -2.44
N TYR A 50 8.98 -14.09 -3.55
CA TYR A 50 7.69 -14.77 -3.59
C TYR A 50 7.85 -16.29 -3.61
N SER A 51 8.70 -16.80 -4.50
CA SER A 51 8.87 -18.24 -4.71
C SER A 51 10.15 -18.50 -5.50
N ASP A 52 10.72 -19.71 -5.40
CA ASP A 52 11.73 -20.20 -6.34
C ASP A 52 11.13 -20.84 -7.60
N ASP A 53 9.81 -21.01 -7.62
CA ASP A 53 9.03 -21.33 -8.81
C ASP A 53 8.98 -20.13 -9.77
N THR A 54 9.50 -20.36 -10.97
CA THR A 54 9.57 -19.35 -12.02
C THR A 54 8.19 -18.92 -12.54
N ASP A 55 7.19 -19.81 -12.49
CA ASP A 55 5.85 -19.50 -13.02
C ASP A 55 5.17 -18.37 -12.21
N VAL A 56 5.49 -18.26 -10.92
CA VAL A 56 5.00 -17.18 -10.04
C VAL A 56 5.49 -15.81 -10.51
N GLU A 57 6.78 -15.66 -10.77
CA GLU A 57 7.35 -14.38 -11.23
C GLU A 57 6.86 -14.02 -12.64
N ILE A 58 6.66 -15.00 -13.51
CA ILE A 58 6.06 -14.78 -14.84
C ILE A 58 4.64 -14.24 -14.71
N ALA A 59 3.81 -14.82 -13.82
CA ALA A 59 2.44 -14.36 -13.59
C ALA A 59 2.41 -12.94 -13.01
N ILE A 60 3.26 -12.63 -12.04
CA ILE A 60 3.40 -11.28 -11.48
C ILE A 60 3.83 -10.29 -12.59
N GLY A 61 4.78 -10.66 -13.44
CA GLY A 61 5.20 -9.82 -14.57
C GLY A 61 4.08 -9.51 -15.57
N GLN A 62 3.15 -10.44 -15.81
CA GLN A 62 1.97 -10.20 -16.64
C GLN A 62 1.00 -9.21 -15.99
N ILE A 63 0.79 -9.34 -14.67
CA ILE A 63 -0.01 -8.38 -13.90
C ILE A 63 0.64 -7.00 -13.99
N GLU A 64 1.94 -6.88 -13.71
CA GLU A 64 2.68 -5.63 -13.80
C GLU A 64 2.56 -4.95 -15.17
N GLY A 65 2.65 -5.72 -16.25
CA GLY A 65 2.46 -5.18 -17.61
C GLY A 65 1.12 -4.47 -17.78
N SER A 66 0.03 -5.10 -17.32
CA SER A 66 -1.31 -4.51 -17.35
C SER A 66 -1.43 -3.26 -16.46
N LEU A 67 -0.87 -3.31 -15.25
CA LEU A 67 -0.90 -2.17 -14.32
C LEU A 67 -0.08 -0.97 -14.83
N ALA A 68 1.06 -1.24 -15.47
CA ALA A 68 1.92 -0.22 -16.05
C ALA A 68 1.24 0.55 -17.20
N GLU A 69 0.36 -0.11 -17.97
CA GLU A 69 -0.44 0.54 -19.01
C GLU A 69 -1.40 1.57 -18.39
N GLY A 70 -2.21 1.18 -17.41
CA GLY A 70 -3.15 2.08 -16.73
C GLY A 70 -2.46 3.27 -16.07
N LEU A 71 -1.34 3.03 -15.37
CA LEU A 71 -0.54 4.11 -14.78
C LEU A 71 0.09 5.05 -15.82
N THR A 72 0.53 4.51 -16.96
CA THR A 72 1.08 5.34 -18.03
C THR A 72 0.03 6.27 -18.62
N GLU A 73 -1.19 5.78 -18.80
CA GLU A 73 -2.28 6.59 -19.36
C GLU A 73 -2.72 7.73 -18.45
N ILE A 74 -2.90 7.47 -17.14
CA ILE A 74 -3.26 8.53 -16.19
C ILE A 74 -2.16 9.58 -16.05
N ILE A 75 -0.89 9.16 -16.05
CA ILE A 75 0.26 10.09 -16.01
C ILE A 75 0.26 10.98 -17.25
N ASN A 76 0.04 10.43 -18.44
CA ASN A 76 0.03 11.22 -19.68
C ASN A 76 -1.17 12.18 -19.77
N ALA A 77 -2.27 11.85 -19.12
CA ALA A 77 -3.48 12.68 -19.11
C ALA A 77 -3.42 13.81 -18.08
N GLU A 78 -2.67 13.62 -16.97
CA GLU A 78 -2.58 14.55 -15.84
C GLU A 78 -3.95 14.93 -15.22
N ALA A 79 -4.94 14.06 -15.40
CA ALA A 79 -6.33 14.27 -14.99
C ALA A 79 -7.08 12.93 -14.88
N VAL A 80 -8.09 12.85 -14.01
CA VAL A 80 -8.89 11.62 -13.83
C VAL A 80 -10.20 11.61 -14.62
N SER A 81 -10.71 12.75 -15.08
CA SER A 81 -12.04 12.81 -15.71
C SER A 81 -12.17 12.00 -17.01
N GLU A 82 -11.05 11.70 -17.67
CA GLU A 82 -11.05 10.81 -18.82
C GLU A 82 -11.27 9.35 -18.42
N PHE A 83 -11.06 8.98 -17.16
CA PHE A 83 -11.05 7.61 -16.64
C PHE A 83 -12.23 7.34 -15.69
N GLN A 84 -12.53 8.33 -14.85
CA GLN A 84 -13.63 8.30 -13.88
C GLN A 84 -14.89 8.91 -14.50
N VAL A 85 -15.69 8.08 -15.18
CA VAL A 85 -16.96 8.49 -15.80
C VAL A 85 -18.12 7.97 -14.97
N GLN A 86 -19.13 8.82 -14.73
CA GLN A 86 -20.29 8.51 -13.84
C GLN A 86 -21.05 7.22 -14.19
N ASP A 87 -20.94 6.72 -15.42
CA ASP A 87 -21.76 5.60 -15.89
C ASP A 87 -20.98 4.30 -16.18
N ASP A 88 -19.64 4.31 -16.24
CA ASP A 88 -18.83 3.12 -16.54
C ASP A 88 -17.39 3.24 -16.00
N LEU A 89 -16.93 2.19 -15.32
CA LEU A 89 -15.54 2.06 -14.90
C LEU A 89 -14.66 1.70 -16.10
N LYS A 90 -13.85 2.64 -16.59
CA LYS A 90 -12.94 2.35 -17.71
C LYS A 90 -11.89 1.31 -17.31
N PRO A 91 -11.50 0.38 -18.21
CA PRO A 91 -10.49 -0.64 -17.89
C PRO A 91 -9.19 -0.07 -17.32
N ASN A 92 -8.78 1.08 -17.85
CA ASN A 92 -7.55 1.78 -17.52
C ASN A 92 -7.65 2.40 -16.10
N TRP A 93 -8.84 2.84 -15.70
CA TRP A 93 -9.11 3.28 -14.32
C TRP A 93 -9.11 2.09 -13.35
N LEU A 94 -9.71 0.97 -13.75
CA LEU A 94 -9.65 -0.27 -12.99
C LEU A 94 -8.20 -0.72 -12.77
N GLN A 95 -7.35 -0.65 -13.80
CA GLN A 95 -5.92 -0.96 -13.68
C GLN A 95 -5.20 -0.03 -12.68
N VAL A 96 -5.53 1.27 -12.63
CA VAL A 96 -4.98 2.18 -11.61
C VAL A 96 -5.42 1.76 -10.21
N MET A 97 -6.70 1.47 -9.99
CA MET A 97 -7.18 1.02 -8.68
C MET A 97 -6.60 -0.34 -8.28
N GLN A 98 -6.43 -1.26 -9.25
CA GLN A 98 -5.74 -2.53 -9.05
C GLN A 98 -4.28 -2.33 -8.67
N PHE A 99 -3.59 -1.34 -9.26
CA PHE A 99 -2.25 -0.99 -8.84
C PHE A 99 -2.23 -0.51 -7.39
N LEU A 100 -3.15 0.37 -7.00
CA LEU A 100 -3.21 0.89 -5.62
C LEU A 100 -3.40 -0.24 -4.60
N THR A 101 -4.39 -1.11 -4.81
CA THR A 101 -4.68 -2.20 -3.86
C THR A 101 -3.59 -3.27 -3.87
N PHE A 102 -3.10 -3.67 -5.05
CA PHE A 102 -2.05 -4.68 -5.18
C PHE A 102 -0.73 -4.20 -4.58
N GLN A 103 -0.32 -2.97 -4.87
CA GLN A 103 0.95 -2.42 -4.41
C GLN A 103 0.97 -2.14 -2.91
N GLU A 104 -0.17 -1.78 -2.31
CA GLU A 104 -0.31 -1.62 -0.86
C GLU A 104 -0.02 -2.92 -0.12
N ALA A 105 -0.51 -4.05 -0.64
CA ALA A 105 -0.22 -5.36 -0.07
C ALA A 105 1.14 -5.94 -0.47
N ARG A 106 1.78 -5.40 -1.51
CA ARG A 106 3.05 -5.88 -2.08
C ARG A 106 4.22 -5.06 -1.56
N THR A 107 4.58 -5.26 -0.30
CA THR A 107 5.75 -4.63 0.34
C THR A 107 6.54 -5.66 1.12
N ALA A 108 7.81 -5.37 1.43
CA ALA A 108 8.60 -6.24 2.31
C ALA A 108 7.96 -6.34 3.71
N LEU A 109 7.53 -5.21 4.26
CA LEU A 109 6.79 -5.14 5.51
C LEU A 109 5.53 -6.03 5.54
N SER A 110 4.67 -5.95 4.52
CA SER A 110 3.45 -6.78 4.45
C SER A 110 3.78 -8.28 4.45
N LYS A 111 4.86 -8.68 3.76
CA LYS A 111 5.33 -10.07 3.79
C LYS A 111 5.77 -10.48 5.20
N GLU A 112 6.60 -9.67 5.83
CA GLU A 112 7.15 -9.95 7.17
C GLU A 112 6.04 -10.03 8.23
N GLU A 113 5.02 -9.17 8.13
CA GLU A 113 3.83 -9.21 8.99
C GLU A 113 3.02 -10.49 8.78
N LEU A 114 2.76 -10.88 7.51
CA LEU A 114 2.01 -12.10 7.20
C LEU A 114 2.72 -13.39 7.63
N GLU A 115 4.05 -13.45 7.46
CA GLU A 115 4.85 -14.58 7.93
C GLU A 115 4.79 -14.70 9.46
N ARG A 116 4.97 -13.58 10.18
CA ARG A 116 4.88 -13.54 11.65
C ARG A 116 3.49 -13.93 12.15
N ASP A 117 2.44 -13.40 11.54
CA ASP A 117 1.06 -13.70 11.93
C ASP A 117 0.72 -15.17 11.64
N SER A 118 1.26 -15.75 10.57
CA SER A 118 1.12 -17.17 10.26
C SER A 118 1.76 -18.06 11.33
N ASP A 119 2.94 -17.68 11.84
CA ASP A 119 3.61 -18.40 12.94
C ASP A 119 2.76 -18.36 14.22
N LEU A 120 2.18 -17.21 14.55
CA LEU A 120 1.26 -17.07 15.68
C LEU A 120 0.01 -17.95 15.49
N PHE A 121 -0.63 -17.91 14.33
CA PHE A 121 -1.78 -18.76 14.03
C PHE A 121 -1.46 -20.25 14.13
N PHE A 122 -0.27 -20.65 13.69
CA PHE A 122 0.18 -22.02 13.79
C PHE A 122 0.38 -22.45 15.26
N GLU A 123 1.01 -21.61 16.10
CA GLU A 123 1.08 -21.86 17.55
C GLU A 123 -0.33 -22.03 18.14
N GLU A 124 -1.27 -21.16 17.75
CA GLU A 124 -2.65 -21.23 18.26
C GLU A 124 -3.42 -22.44 17.80
N PHE A 125 -3.21 -22.88 16.56
CA PHE A 125 -3.77 -24.11 16.06
C PHE A 125 -3.24 -25.32 16.85
N VAL A 126 -1.93 -25.37 17.12
CA VAL A 126 -1.33 -26.43 17.93
C VAL A 126 -1.85 -26.39 19.37
N ARG A 127 -1.95 -25.20 19.99
CA ARG A 127 -2.53 -25.03 21.33
C ARG A 127 -3.95 -25.56 21.39
N ALA A 128 -4.80 -25.21 20.43
CA ALA A 128 -6.18 -25.69 20.37
C ALA A 128 -6.25 -27.23 20.24
N GLY A 129 -5.39 -27.83 19.41
CA GLY A 129 -5.29 -29.29 19.28
C GLY A 129 -4.84 -29.98 20.58
N VAL A 130 -3.92 -29.37 21.34
CA VAL A 130 -3.50 -29.87 22.66
C VAL A 130 -4.66 -29.76 23.67
N GLU A 131 -5.36 -28.63 23.71
CA GLU A 131 -6.51 -28.42 24.61
C GLU A 131 -7.69 -29.36 24.28
N ALA A 132 -7.88 -29.70 23.01
CA ALA A 132 -8.86 -30.68 22.55
C ALA A 132 -8.45 -32.14 22.82
N GLY A 133 -7.19 -32.39 23.21
CA GLY A 133 -6.63 -33.72 23.40
C GLY A 133 -6.33 -34.49 22.10
N GLU A 134 -6.26 -33.77 20.97
CA GLU A 134 -5.90 -34.33 19.66
C GLU A 134 -4.39 -34.36 19.42
N LEU A 135 -3.65 -33.48 20.11
CA LEU A 135 -2.19 -33.38 20.08
C LEU A 135 -1.58 -33.55 21.47
N GLU A 136 -0.38 -34.12 21.54
CA GLU A 136 0.40 -34.23 22.78
C GLU A 136 0.96 -32.86 23.21
N PRO A 137 0.99 -32.51 24.51
CA PRO A 137 1.47 -31.21 24.98
C PRO A 137 2.89 -30.83 24.55
N GLU A 138 3.75 -31.83 24.31
CA GLU A 138 5.14 -31.63 23.84
C GLU A 138 5.19 -30.91 22.48
N TYR A 139 4.15 -31.01 21.64
CA TYR A 139 4.11 -30.30 20.36
C TYR A 139 4.09 -28.78 20.54
N LEU A 140 3.41 -28.27 21.57
CA LEU A 140 3.36 -26.83 21.82
C LEU A 140 4.73 -26.29 22.24
N ASP A 141 5.45 -27.02 23.08
CA ASP A 141 6.83 -26.65 23.46
C ASP A 141 7.76 -26.68 22.24
N LYS A 142 7.62 -27.68 21.37
CA LYS A 142 8.40 -27.78 20.13
C LYS A 142 8.15 -26.64 19.14
N VAL A 143 6.91 -26.16 19.03
CA VAL A 143 6.61 -24.99 18.20
C VAL A 143 7.27 -23.74 18.79
N ARG A 144 7.14 -23.53 20.11
CA ARG A 144 7.75 -22.39 20.82
C ARG A 144 9.28 -22.38 20.77
N ASP A 145 9.88 -23.56 20.80
CA ASP A 145 11.33 -23.73 20.69
C ASP A 145 11.82 -23.67 19.23
N GLY A 146 10.91 -23.56 18.25
CA GLY A 146 11.22 -23.51 16.82
C GLY A 146 11.67 -24.85 16.24
N GLU A 147 11.44 -25.96 16.94
CA GLU A 147 11.70 -27.32 16.42
C GLU A 147 10.66 -27.76 15.37
N ILE A 148 9.46 -27.19 15.44
CA ILE A 148 8.39 -27.39 14.47
C ILE A 148 7.94 -26.02 13.99
N THR A 149 8.13 -25.75 12.71
CA THR A 149 7.73 -24.49 12.07
C THR A 149 6.74 -24.77 10.95
N PHE A 150 5.94 -23.76 10.62
CA PHE A 150 5.11 -23.80 9.43
C PHE A 150 5.97 -23.45 8.21
N GLU A 151 6.13 -24.38 7.27
CA GLU A 151 6.86 -24.11 6.01
C GLU A 151 5.89 -23.78 4.89
N TRP A 152 6.17 -22.69 4.18
CA TRP A 152 5.44 -22.26 3.01
C TRP A 152 6.19 -22.64 1.73
N ASP A 153 5.56 -23.38 0.81
CA ASP A 153 6.13 -23.63 -0.53
C ASP A 153 6.29 -22.33 -1.35
N GLN A 154 5.38 -21.37 -1.12
CA GLN A 154 5.40 -20.04 -1.72
C GLN A 154 5.00 -19.01 -0.65
N SER A 155 5.52 -17.78 -0.76
CA SER A 155 5.20 -16.70 0.17
C SER A 155 3.68 -16.57 0.41
N PRO A 156 3.20 -16.58 1.67
CA PRO A 156 1.77 -16.44 1.98
C PRO A 156 1.19 -15.11 1.45
N GLN A 157 2.04 -14.11 1.25
CA GLN A 157 1.68 -12.81 0.68
C GLN A 157 1.05 -12.91 -0.71
N ILE A 158 1.35 -13.94 -1.52
CA ILE A 158 0.77 -14.09 -2.86
C ILE A 158 -0.76 -14.12 -2.80
N HIS A 159 -1.33 -14.84 -1.83
CA HIS A 159 -2.79 -14.91 -1.67
C HIS A 159 -3.38 -13.54 -1.32
N SER A 160 -2.73 -12.79 -0.43
CA SER A 160 -3.13 -11.43 -0.06
C SER A 160 -3.06 -10.49 -1.26
N MET A 161 -1.97 -10.53 -2.03
CA MET A 161 -1.80 -9.75 -3.25
C MET A 161 -2.91 -10.04 -4.28
N LEU A 162 -3.23 -11.31 -4.52
CA LEU A 162 -4.31 -11.69 -5.43
C LEU A 162 -5.69 -11.23 -4.94
N TYR A 163 -5.96 -11.40 -3.63
CA TYR A 163 -7.18 -10.88 -3.00
C TYR A 163 -7.33 -9.36 -3.23
N GLN A 164 -6.24 -8.63 -3.09
CA GLN A 164 -6.21 -7.18 -3.21
C GLN A 164 -6.45 -6.68 -4.63
N LEU A 165 -5.97 -7.39 -5.66
CA LEU A 165 -6.35 -7.09 -7.06
C LEU A 165 -7.86 -7.13 -7.27
N HIS A 166 -8.56 -8.02 -6.58
CA HIS A 166 -10.00 -8.14 -6.65
C HIS A 166 -10.73 -7.09 -5.81
N CYS A 167 -10.06 -6.41 -4.89
CA CYS A 167 -10.66 -5.33 -4.09
C CYS A 167 -10.78 -4.01 -4.85
N ALA A 168 -10.16 -3.86 -6.03
CA ALA A 168 -10.17 -2.62 -6.80
C ALA A 168 -11.58 -2.03 -7.07
N PRO A 169 -12.63 -2.81 -7.36
CA PRO A 169 -14.00 -2.29 -7.54
C PRO A 169 -14.56 -1.60 -6.29
N LEU A 170 -14.07 -1.94 -5.09
CA LEU A 170 -14.47 -1.31 -3.83
C LEU A 170 -14.01 0.16 -3.73
N LEU A 171 -13.16 0.62 -4.65
CA LEU A 171 -12.68 2.00 -4.71
C LEU A 171 -13.43 2.84 -5.75
N ALA A 172 -14.35 2.25 -6.51
CA ALA A 172 -15.01 2.91 -7.64
C ALA A 172 -15.85 4.13 -7.24
N ASP A 173 -16.29 4.20 -5.98
CA ASP A 173 -17.06 5.32 -5.42
C ASP A 173 -16.19 6.50 -4.95
N LEU A 174 -14.88 6.29 -4.76
CA LEU A 174 -13.95 7.35 -4.36
C LEU A 174 -13.69 8.32 -5.51
N TYR A 175 -13.53 9.60 -5.21
CA TYR A 175 -13.16 10.60 -6.20
C TYR A 175 -11.64 10.75 -6.30
N GLY A 176 -11.11 10.74 -7.52
CA GLY A 176 -9.68 10.92 -7.79
C GLY A 176 -9.29 12.37 -8.06
N THR A 177 -8.09 12.75 -7.64
CA THR A 177 -7.50 14.04 -8.00
C THR A 177 -6.00 13.87 -8.27
N ILE A 178 -5.56 14.34 -9.45
CA ILE A 178 -4.15 14.44 -9.79
C ILE A 178 -3.61 15.79 -9.34
N PHE A 179 -2.62 15.79 -8.46
CA PHE A 179 -1.83 16.96 -8.14
C PHE A 179 -0.70 17.09 -9.14
N VAL A 180 -0.63 18.25 -9.81
CA VAL A 180 0.43 18.62 -10.75
C VAL A 180 1.35 19.60 -10.06
N ASN A 181 2.59 19.21 -9.83
CA ASN A 181 3.59 20.00 -9.14
C ASN A 181 4.15 21.09 -10.07
N ASP A 182 3.95 22.36 -9.71
CA ASP A 182 4.55 23.55 -10.36
C ASP A 182 5.45 24.29 -9.36
N THR A 183 6.24 23.51 -8.60
CA THR A 183 7.22 24.02 -7.62
C THR A 183 8.63 23.58 -7.98
N SER A 184 9.64 24.03 -7.22
CA SER A 184 11.03 23.57 -7.41
C SER A 184 11.34 22.27 -6.66
N SER A 185 10.48 21.83 -5.73
CA SER A 185 10.67 20.63 -4.94
C SER A 185 9.95 19.45 -5.58
N ALA A 186 10.64 18.33 -5.80
CA ALA A 186 10.05 17.12 -6.37
C ALA A 186 9.34 16.25 -5.32
N PHE A 187 8.27 15.58 -5.74
CA PHE A 187 7.70 14.46 -4.99
C PHE A 187 8.70 13.30 -4.87
N VAL A 188 8.60 12.57 -3.77
CA VAL A 188 9.34 11.33 -3.52
C VAL A 188 8.40 10.13 -3.48
N THR A 189 8.96 8.93 -3.63
CA THR A 189 8.25 7.68 -3.35
C THR A 189 9.02 6.85 -2.33
N SER A 190 8.53 5.67 -1.95
CA SER A 190 9.16 4.82 -0.94
C SER A 190 9.08 3.33 -1.27
N ASP A 191 9.62 2.50 -0.39
CA ASP A 191 9.38 1.05 -0.38
C ASP A 191 7.96 0.65 0.07
N HIS A 192 7.11 1.64 0.40
CA HIS A 192 5.68 1.51 0.69
C HIS A 192 4.88 2.67 0.04
N PRO A 193 4.78 2.72 -1.30
CA PRO A 193 4.38 3.93 -2.02
C PRO A 193 2.90 4.32 -1.86
N VAL A 194 2.01 3.34 -1.66
CA VAL A 194 0.57 3.55 -1.54
C VAL A 194 0.20 3.64 -0.07
N VAL A 195 -0.32 4.79 0.36
CA VAL A 195 -0.66 5.06 1.76
C VAL A 195 -2.17 5.17 1.93
N ARG A 196 -2.74 4.39 2.86
CA ARG A 196 -4.12 4.50 3.31
C ARG A 196 -4.22 5.38 4.55
N HIS A 197 -5.21 6.26 4.57
CA HIS A 197 -5.45 7.15 5.70
C HIS A 197 -6.95 7.37 5.94
N ASN A 198 -7.33 7.72 7.17
CA ASN A 198 -8.70 8.10 7.51
C ASN A 198 -8.70 9.19 8.60
N PRO A 199 -8.29 10.42 8.25
CA PRO A 199 -8.13 11.51 9.22
C PRO A 199 -9.46 11.98 9.79
N TYR A 200 -10.55 11.91 9.01
CA TYR A 200 -11.87 12.41 9.39
C TYR A 200 -12.37 11.86 10.74
N TYR A 201 -11.97 10.63 11.09
CA TYR A 201 -12.36 9.98 12.34
C TYR A 201 -11.20 9.77 13.33
N ALA A 202 -10.10 10.52 13.18
CA ALA A 202 -8.92 10.34 14.01
C ALA A 202 -9.20 10.59 15.51
N ASP A 203 -9.95 11.64 15.84
CA ASP A 203 -10.33 11.99 17.21
C ASP A 203 -11.32 11.01 17.86
N GLU A 204 -12.02 10.22 17.05
CA GLU A 204 -13.03 9.26 17.52
C GLU A 204 -12.43 7.88 17.86
N GLY A 205 -11.11 7.71 17.68
CA GLY A 205 -10.43 6.44 17.86
C GLY A 205 -10.68 5.44 16.72
N PHE A 206 -11.28 5.90 15.61
CA PHE A 206 -11.48 5.11 14.40
C PHE A 206 -10.39 5.36 13.36
N SER A 207 -9.33 6.12 13.66
CA SER A 207 -8.16 6.27 12.77
C SER A 207 -7.59 4.93 12.32
N GLN A 208 -7.81 3.85 13.07
CA GLN A 208 -7.39 2.49 12.72
C GLN A 208 -8.27 1.80 11.66
N LEU A 209 -9.37 2.42 11.22
CA LEU A 209 -10.35 1.85 10.30
C LEU A 209 -10.25 2.49 8.90
N ALA A 210 -9.14 2.28 8.18
CA ALA A 210 -8.98 2.67 6.77
C ALA A 210 -9.22 1.50 5.79
N GLY A 211 -10.20 0.63 6.08
CA GLY A 211 -10.60 -0.42 5.14
C GLY A 211 -11.07 0.17 3.82
N TRP A 212 -11.01 -0.59 2.72
CA TRP A 212 -11.31 -0.09 1.37
C TRP A 212 -12.70 0.55 1.23
N GLN A 213 -13.68 0.12 2.03
CA GLN A 213 -15.04 0.67 2.09
C GLN A 213 -15.35 1.45 3.37
N ALA A 214 -14.35 1.76 4.19
CA ALA A 214 -14.57 2.61 5.35
C ALA A 214 -14.90 4.05 4.91
N ARG A 215 -15.93 4.62 5.52
CA ARG A 215 -16.26 6.04 5.40
C ARG A 215 -15.03 6.89 5.76
N GLY A 216 -14.77 7.95 4.99
CA GLY A 216 -13.66 8.88 5.25
C GLY A 216 -12.30 8.43 4.69
N LEU A 217 -12.25 7.32 3.95
CA LEU A 217 -11.00 6.81 3.36
C LEU A 217 -10.33 7.82 2.43
N GLN A 218 -9.02 7.94 2.57
CA GLN A 218 -8.12 8.58 1.62
C GLN A 218 -7.00 7.60 1.21
N ILE A 219 -6.59 7.65 -0.06
CA ILE A 219 -5.49 6.85 -0.60
C ILE A 219 -4.54 7.80 -1.32
N TYR A 220 -3.28 7.76 -0.93
CA TYR A 220 -2.21 8.62 -1.43
C TYR A 220 -1.21 7.79 -2.22
N CYS A 221 -0.86 8.22 -3.43
CA CYS A 221 0.18 7.57 -4.22
C CYS A 221 0.94 8.58 -5.08
N PRO A 222 2.25 8.79 -4.87
CA PRO A 222 3.07 9.54 -5.81
C PRO A 222 3.17 8.74 -7.12
N LEU A 223 3.05 9.40 -8.26
CA LEU A 223 3.11 8.77 -9.59
C LEU A 223 4.41 9.08 -10.33
N SER A 224 4.97 10.26 -10.07
CA SER A 224 6.27 10.73 -10.55
C SER A 224 6.75 11.87 -9.63
N PRO A 225 7.96 12.43 -9.85
CA PRO A 225 8.40 13.68 -9.22
C PRO A 225 7.42 14.86 -9.36
N ASP A 226 6.58 14.83 -10.39
CA ASP A 226 5.70 15.94 -10.77
C ASP A 226 4.21 15.66 -10.53
N LEU A 227 3.82 14.39 -10.36
CA LEU A 227 2.42 13.98 -10.27
C LEU A 227 2.15 13.14 -9.02
N TYR A 228 1.05 13.45 -8.35
CA TYR A 228 0.57 12.72 -7.18
C TYR A 228 -0.92 12.42 -7.30
N LEU A 229 -1.34 11.19 -6.96
CA LEU A 229 -2.74 10.80 -6.95
C LEU A 229 -3.28 10.78 -5.52
N LEU A 230 -4.41 11.46 -5.32
CA LEU A 230 -5.27 11.31 -4.15
C LEU A 230 -6.59 10.68 -4.59
N LEU A 231 -6.98 9.55 -3.99
CA LEU A 231 -8.38 9.13 -3.94
C LEU A 231 -8.96 9.51 -2.59
N HIS A 232 -10.18 10.03 -2.56
CA HIS A 232 -10.85 10.37 -1.30
C HIS A 232 -12.35 10.07 -1.36
N ASP A 233 -12.94 9.90 -0.18
CA ASP A 233 -14.39 9.79 -0.01
C ASP A 233 -15.06 11.15 -0.23
N PRO A 234 -15.83 11.34 -1.33
CA PRO A 234 -16.40 12.64 -1.68
C PRO A 234 -17.56 13.07 -0.77
N GLU A 235 -18.11 12.17 0.08
CA GLU A 235 -19.06 12.61 1.10
C GLU A 235 -18.35 13.24 2.30
N CYS A 236 -17.13 12.79 2.63
CA CYS A 236 -16.36 13.29 3.78
C CYS A 236 -15.51 14.51 3.44
N TYR A 237 -15.01 14.60 2.20
CA TYR A 237 -14.10 15.68 1.80
C TYR A 237 -14.56 16.35 0.52
N ASP A 238 -14.35 17.67 0.46
CA ASP A 238 -14.36 18.45 -0.78
C ASP A 238 -12.93 18.86 -1.10
N VAL A 239 -12.49 18.54 -2.32
CA VAL A 239 -11.16 18.90 -2.84
C VAL A 239 -11.37 19.97 -3.90
N ASN A 240 -10.79 21.14 -3.69
CA ASN A 240 -10.91 22.28 -4.60
C ASN A 240 -10.06 22.07 -5.87
N SER A 241 -10.39 21.04 -6.65
CA SER A 241 -9.78 20.69 -7.93
C SER A 241 -10.57 21.28 -9.10
N ARG A 242 -9.98 21.23 -10.29
CA ARG A 242 -10.69 21.53 -11.53
C ARG A 242 -11.70 20.41 -11.85
N PRO A 243 -12.72 20.67 -12.70
CA PRO A 243 -13.71 19.65 -13.09
C PRO A 243 -13.11 18.38 -13.70
N GLU A 244 -11.94 18.49 -14.33
CA GLU A 244 -11.18 17.36 -14.87
C GLU A 244 -10.53 16.45 -13.81
N GLY A 245 -10.63 16.81 -12.53
CA GLY A 245 -10.02 16.07 -11.42
C GLY A 245 -8.52 16.25 -11.35
N SER A 246 -8.05 17.48 -11.60
CA SER A 246 -6.65 17.88 -11.47
C SER A 246 -6.50 19.19 -10.69
N LEU A 247 -5.37 19.34 -10.01
CA LEU A 247 -5.05 20.52 -9.22
C LEU A 247 -3.56 20.85 -9.35
N THR A 248 -3.23 22.07 -9.76
CA THR A 248 -1.84 22.54 -9.82
C THR A 248 -1.40 23.05 -8.44
N ILE A 249 -0.32 22.48 -7.91
CA ILE A 249 0.29 22.86 -6.63
C ILE A 249 1.45 23.80 -6.89
N ASN A 250 1.38 25.01 -6.34
CA ASN A 250 2.44 26.04 -6.44
C ASN A 250 3.08 26.33 -5.07
N ASP A 251 2.79 25.50 -4.08
CA ASP A 251 3.20 25.66 -2.69
C ASP A 251 4.13 24.52 -2.29
N GLU A 252 5.39 24.84 -1.98
CA GLU A 252 6.40 23.86 -1.59
C GLU A 252 6.08 23.20 -0.25
N ASP A 253 5.36 23.88 0.65
CA ASP A 253 4.98 23.30 1.94
C ASP A 253 4.05 22.10 1.74
N VAL A 254 3.11 22.18 0.77
CA VAL A 254 2.25 21.03 0.39
C VAL A 254 3.06 19.86 -0.15
N ILE A 255 4.09 20.12 -0.96
CA ILE A 255 4.97 19.07 -1.47
C ILE A 255 5.72 18.40 -0.31
N GLN A 256 6.19 19.19 0.66
CA GLN A 256 6.84 18.66 1.86
C GLN A 256 5.89 17.82 2.72
N GLU A 257 4.63 18.23 2.91
CA GLU A 257 3.62 17.44 3.64
C GLU A 257 3.38 16.07 2.97
N LEU A 258 3.27 16.03 1.65
CA LEU A 258 3.12 14.78 0.91
C LEU A 258 4.39 13.91 0.94
N ASN A 259 5.58 14.52 0.91
CA ASN A 259 6.85 13.81 1.06
C ASN A 259 7.05 13.28 2.49
N ARG A 260 6.61 14.02 3.52
CA ARG A 260 6.58 13.59 4.92
C ARG A 260 5.75 12.33 5.08
N LEU A 261 4.57 12.27 4.44
CA LEU A 261 3.73 11.08 4.45
C LEU A 261 4.47 9.84 3.91
N GLN A 262 5.23 9.99 2.81
CA GLN A 262 6.05 8.90 2.26
C GLN A 262 7.19 8.48 3.18
N LEU A 263 7.80 9.43 3.91
CA LEU A 263 8.88 9.14 4.85
C LEU A 263 8.39 8.45 6.12
N VAL A 264 7.22 8.85 6.65
CA VAL A 264 6.60 8.20 7.82
C VAL A 264 6.20 6.77 7.50
N GLN A 265 5.67 6.52 6.29
CA GLN A 265 5.15 5.21 5.91
C GLN A 265 6.23 4.24 5.40
N CYS A 266 7.38 4.75 4.94
CA CYS A 266 8.44 3.89 4.42
C CYS A 266 8.94 2.89 5.47
N GLU A 267 9.39 1.74 5.01
CA GLU A 267 10.02 0.76 5.89
C GLU A 267 11.49 1.12 6.09
N ASN A 268 12.20 1.33 4.98
CA ASN A 268 13.65 1.55 5.01
C ASN A 268 14.10 2.68 4.08
N ASN A 269 13.42 2.90 2.95
CA ASN A 269 13.95 3.73 1.88
C ASN A 269 12.91 4.68 1.30
N VAL A 270 13.33 5.92 1.08
CA VAL A 270 12.65 6.92 0.25
C VAL A 270 13.47 7.16 -1.00
N PHE A 271 12.83 7.22 -2.16
CA PHE A 271 13.43 7.26 -3.49
C PHE A 271 13.11 8.56 -4.23
N TYR A 272 14.09 9.09 -4.96
CA TYR A 272 13.98 10.35 -5.70
C TYR A 272 15.00 10.48 -6.84
N GLY A 273 14.71 11.37 -7.78
CA GLY A 273 15.52 11.59 -8.98
C GLY A 273 16.82 12.34 -8.71
N GLU A 274 16.73 13.51 -8.06
CA GLU A 274 17.87 14.40 -7.87
C GLU A 274 18.72 14.04 -6.63
N SER A 275 20.03 13.83 -6.81
CA SER A 275 20.98 13.60 -5.71
C SER A 275 21.19 14.87 -4.88
N GLY A 276 21.62 14.71 -3.62
CA GLY A 276 21.94 15.85 -2.75
C GLY A 276 20.78 16.30 -1.86
N ARG A 277 19.69 15.52 -1.81
CA ARG A 277 18.57 15.72 -0.87
C ARG A 277 18.85 15.14 0.51
N GLN A 278 20.03 14.55 0.77
CA GLN A 278 20.38 13.97 2.06
C GLN A 278 20.09 14.90 3.26
N ALA A 279 20.45 16.18 3.19
CA ALA A 279 20.23 17.11 4.30
C ALA A 279 18.73 17.37 4.56
N GLU A 280 17.95 17.50 3.48
CA GLU A 280 16.49 17.63 3.54
C GLU A 280 15.86 16.36 4.14
N MET A 281 16.22 15.18 3.62
CA MET A 281 15.67 13.90 4.09
C MET A 281 16.05 13.60 5.54
N GLN A 282 17.26 13.97 5.97
CA GLN A 282 17.67 13.86 7.37
C GLN A 282 16.83 14.77 8.27
N GLN A 283 16.61 16.02 7.85
CA GLN A 283 15.79 16.95 8.62
C GLN A 283 14.35 16.43 8.75
N LEU A 284 13.74 15.99 7.65
CA LEU A 284 12.41 15.40 7.67
C LEU A 284 12.35 14.15 8.55
N HIS A 285 13.36 13.28 8.50
CA HIS A 285 13.43 12.08 9.33
C HIS A 285 13.49 12.42 10.83
N ASP A 286 14.32 13.39 11.20
CA ASP A 286 14.45 13.83 12.59
C ASP A 286 13.16 14.48 13.12
N GLU A 287 12.45 15.24 12.26
CA GLU A 287 11.14 15.85 12.58
C GLU A 287 10.04 14.81 12.77
N LEU A 288 10.09 13.73 11.99
CA LEU A 288 9.03 12.71 11.95
C LEU A 288 9.24 11.54 12.90
N GLU A 289 10.38 11.46 13.59
CA GLU A 289 10.70 10.40 14.56
C GLU A 289 9.55 10.04 15.52
N PRO A 290 8.79 11.02 16.08
CA PRO A 290 7.70 10.72 17.00
C PRO A 290 6.50 10.00 16.36
N PHE A 291 6.35 10.08 15.03
CA PHE A 291 5.21 9.51 14.28
C PHE A 291 5.53 8.15 13.66
N VAL A 292 6.78 7.69 13.76
CA VAL A 292 7.18 6.38 13.21
C VAL A 292 6.72 5.27 14.15
N ASP A 293 5.80 4.42 13.68
CA ASP A 293 5.36 3.23 14.41
C ASP A 293 6.49 2.20 14.49
N ARG A 294 7.20 2.22 15.63
CA ARG A 294 8.29 1.30 15.96
C ARG A 294 7.83 0.04 16.69
N ASP A 295 6.69 0.11 17.38
CA ASP A 295 6.26 -0.97 18.24
C ASP A 295 5.73 -2.12 17.38
N ARG A 296 5.02 -1.84 16.26
CA ARG A 296 4.47 -2.84 15.31
C ARG A 296 3.77 -4.05 15.96
N SER A 297 3.50 -3.99 17.26
CA SER A 297 3.02 -5.05 18.14
C SER A 297 1.53 -4.90 18.39
N SER A 298 1.01 -3.68 18.18
CA SER A 298 -0.40 -3.36 17.99
C SER A 298 -0.92 -3.79 16.62
N ARG A 299 -0.02 -4.13 15.68
CA ARG A 299 -0.36 -4.76 14.41
C ARG A 299 -0.45 -6.25 14.68
N GLY A 300 -1.64 -6.80 14.64
CA GLY A 300 -1.90 -8.22 14.83
C GLY A 300 -3.33 -8.53 14.44
N ALA A 301 -3.63 -9.79 14.14
CA ALA A 301 -4.93 -10.23 13.69
C ALA A 301 -6.07 -9.74 14.62
N PHE A 302 -6.75 -8.66 14.24
CA PHE A 302 -8.06 -8.35 14.76
C PHE A 302 -9.08 -9.17 13.96
N GLU A 303 -9.97 -9.86 14.67
CA GLU A 303 -11.29 -10.17 14.11
C GLU A 303 -11.92 -8.85 13.68
N SER A 304 -11.84 -8.52 12.40
CA SER A 304 -12.89 -7.71 11.83
C SER A 304 -14.16 -8.53 12.03
N GLN A 305 -15.22 -7.94 12.59
CA GLN A 305 -16.54 -8.58 12.68
C GLN A 305 -17.17 -8.83 11.30
N SER A 306 -16.37 -8.86 10.23
CA SER A 306 -16.74 -8.69 8.83
C SER A 306 -15.92 -9.57 7.88
N GLY A 307 -16.05 -10.89 8.03
CA GLY A 307 -15.76 -11.82 6.95
C GLY A 307 -14.31 -12.27 6.82
N ILE A 308 -14.17 -13.47 6.25
CA ILE A 308 -12.91 -14.20 6.05
C ILE A 308 -12.06 -13.47 5.01
N GLY A 309 -10.84 -13.10 5.39
CA GLY A 309 -9.79 -12.61 4.49
C GLY A 309 -8.47 -12.52 5.26
N VAL A 310 -7.42 -13.15 4.72
CA VAL A 310 -6.06 -13.14 5.30
C VAL A 310 -5.60 -11.68 5.49
N TYR A 311 -5.35 -11.33 6.75
CA TYR A 311 -5.29 -9.96 7.26
C TYR A 311 -4.00 -9.23 6.85
N THR A 312 -4.12 -7.99 6.32
CA THR A 312 -3.10 -6.96 6.51
C THR A 312 -3.64 -5.94 7.50
N HIS A 313 -3.02 -5.84 8.68
CA HIS A 313 -3.31 -4.72 9.57
C HIS A 313 -2.81 -3.45 8.87
N ILE A 314 -3.69 -2.47 8.70
CA ILE A 314 -3.35 -1.25 7.97
C ILE A 314 -2.46 -0.41 8.87
N GLY A 315 -1.17 -0.30 8.55
CA GLY A 315 -0.30 0.69 9.18
C GLY A 315 -0.75 2.08 8.72
N ILE A 316 -1.64 2.69 9.49
CA ILE A 316 -2.15 4.04 9.20
C ILE A 316 -1.20 5.01 9.91
N PRO A 317 -0.58 5.95 9.18
CA PRO A 317 0.32 6.90 9.80
C PRO A 317 -0.44 7.78 10.79
N GLU A 318 0.17 8.08 11.94
CA GLU A 318 -0.36 9.09 12.87
C GLU A 318 -0.20 10.51 12.32
N PHE A 319 0.71 10.68 11.36
CA PHE A 319 0.94 11.93 10.66
C PHE A 319 -0.13 12.17 9.60
N GLN A 320 -0.83 13.31 9.73
CA GLN A 320 -1.78 13.80 8.74
C GLN A 320 -1.16 14.95 7.95
N PRO A 321 -1.08 14.86 6.60
CA PRO A 321 -0.58 15.97 5.79
C PRO A 321 -1.55 17.15 5.81
N ASP A 322 -1.03 18.37 5.99
CA ASP A 322 -1.81 19.60 5.88
C ASP A 322 -2.01 19.99 4.41
N LEU A 323 -3.24 19.79 3.90
CA LEU A 323 -3.62 20.08 2.52
C LEU A 323 -4.67 21.21 2.50
N PRO A 324 -4.29 22.48 2.27
CA PRO A 324 -5.18 23.64 2.44
C PRO A 324 -6.36 23.70 1.45
N PHE A 325 -6.35 22.84 0.43
CA PHE A 325 -7.39 22.70 -0.58
C PHE A 325 -8.33 21.50 -0.35
N VAL A 326 -8.13 20.75 0.74
CA VAL A 326 -9.02 19.68 1.18
C VAL A 326 -9.82 20.19 2.38
N THR A 327 -11.14 20.19 2.29
CA THR A 327 -12.03 20.59 3.38
C THR A 327 -12.92 19.44 3.79
N GLU A 328 -13.09 19.25 5.09
CA GLU A 328 -13.98 18.23 5.64
C GLU A 328 -15.44 18.71 5.65
N ASN A 329 -16.34 17.86 5.16
CA ASN A 329 -17.77 18.07 5.24
C ASN A 329 -18.24 17.69 6.65
N PRO A 330 -18.82 18.59 7.46
CA PRO A 330 -19.15 18.27 8.84
C PRO A 330 -20.35 17.34 8.98
N GLY A 331 -20.32 16.46 9.98
CA GLY A 331 -21.48 15.68 10.42
C GLY A 331 -21.75 14.40 9.63
N VAL A 332 -20.72 13.82 9.00
CA VAL A 332 -20.81 12.53 8.30
C VAL A 332 -20.52 11.40 9.30
N GLU A 333 -21.53 10.55 9.56
CA GLU A 333 -21.39 9.43 10.49
C GLU A 333 -20.53 8.30 9.90
N PHE A 334 -19.69 7.69 10.74
CA PHE A 334 -18.86 6.56 10.32
C PHE A 334 -19.72 5.36 9.88
N THR A 335 -19.37 4.78 8.74
CA THR A 335 -19.84 3.46 8.32
C THR A 335 -18.65 2.61 7.86
N PRO A 336 -18.57 1.32 8.23
CA PRO A 336 -17.54 0.42 7.73
C PRO A 336 -17.73 0.10 6.23
N GLU A 337 -18.90 0.38 5.67
CA GLU A 337 -19.25 0.10 4.28
C GLU A 337 -19.92 1.35 3.66
N ARG A 338 -19.21 2.05 2.76
CA ARG A 338 -19.73 3.20 2.01
C ARG A 338 -20.82 2.78 1.01
N VAL A 339 -20.58 1.70 0.27
CA VAL A 339 -21.50 1.15 -0.74
C VAL A 339 -22.19 -0.10 -0.18
N GLU A 340 -23.48 0.00 0.13
CA GLU A 340 -24.26 -1.10 0.70
C GLU A 340 -24.19 -2.36 -0.18
N GLY A 341 -23.74 -3.48 0.40
CA GLY A 341 -23.69 -4.79 -0.26
C GLY A 341 -22.37 -5.08 -0.98
N SER A 342 -21.51 -4.08 -1.18
CA SER A 342 -20.18 -4.23 -1.80
C SER A 342 -19.34 -5.31 -1.14
N ARG A 343 -19.37 -5.41 0.20
CA ARG A 343 -18.61 -6.43 0.94
C ARG A 343 -19.13 -7.84 0.65
N LYS A 344 -20.45 -8.02 0.64
CA LYS A 344 -21.07 -9.33 0.35
C LYS A 344 -20.81 -9.78 -1.09
N GLU A 345 -20.82 -8.84 -2.03
CA GLU A 345 -20.48 -9.13 -3.43
C GLU A 345 -19.01 -9.56 -3.55
N GLN A 346 -18.12 -8.89 -2.82
CA GLN A 346 -16.71 -9.26 -2.77
C GLN A 346 -16.47 -10.63 -2.12
N GLU A 347 -17.11 -10.91 -0.99
CA GLU A 347 -17.05 -12.21 -0.31
C GLU A 347 -17.55 -13.33 -1.23
N LYS A 348 -18.70 -13.13 -1.87
CA LYS A 348 -19.27 -14.10 -2.81
C LYS A 348 -18.33 -14.35 -3.99
N PHE A 349 -17.75 -13.29 -4.55
CA PHE A 349 -16.77 -13.42 -5.62
C PHE A 349 -15.56 -14.25 -5.17
N TRP A 350 -15.04 -13.97 -3.97
CA TRP A 350 -13.91 -14.70 -3.41
C TRP A 350 -14.23 -16.18 -3.20
N GLU A 351 -15.38 -16.51 -2.60
CA GLU A 351 -15.85 -17.89 -2.45
C GLU A 351 -15.99 -18.60 -3.81
N GLU A 352 -16.53 -17.93 -4.83
CA GLU A 352 -16.69 -18.52 -6.17
C GLU A 352 -15.36 -18.79 -6.88
N GLN A 353 -14.33 -17.95 -6.66
CA GLN A 353 -13.04 -18.08 -7.32
C GLN A 353 -12.04 -18.95 -6.54
N PHE A 354 -12.07 -18.88 -5.22
CA PHE A 354 -11.04 -19.44 -4.33
C PHE A 354 -11.62 -20.33 -3.22
N GLY A 355 -12.94 -20.54 -3.15
CA GLY A 355 -13.55 -21.37 -2.11
C GLY A 355 -13.12 -22.83 -2.13
N ASP A 356 -12.63 -23.33 -3.26
CA ASP A 356 -12.05 -24.68 -3.38
C ASP A 356 -10.56 -24.75 -2.97
N LEU A 357 -9.91 -23.60 -2.71
CA LEU A 357 -8.51 -23.50 -2.27
C LEU A 357 -8.35 -23.40 -0.75
N LEU A 358 -9.44 -23.15 -0.01
CA LEU A 358 -9.55 -23.16 1.44
C LEU A 358 -10.15 -24.49 1.91
#